data_AF-A0AAE9Z4U6-F1
#
_entry.id   AF-A0AAE9Z4U6-F1
#
_cell.length_a   1.000
_cell.length_b   1.000
_cell.length_c   1.000
_cell.angle_alpha   90.00
_cell.angle_beta   90.00
_cell.angle_gamma   90.00
#
_symmetry.space_group_name_H-M   'P 1'
#
loop_
_entity.id
_entity.type
_entity.pdbx_description
1 polymer ?
#
loop_
_entity_poly.entity_id
_entity_poly.type
_entity_poly.pdbx_seq_one_letter_code
_entity_poly.pdbx_strand_id
1 'polypeptide(L)'
;MIQVDDKVLADIDRGFSVPAQPELLLKLQKLMSVREPDINQIADTIAQDVAVSATILKTINSPLYGLARSISDIKKSVRYIGLAGITTLVTSSLLKRSFKDKKASIPMDDFWNNSSNIANSAVFIAKQLKKKISSEKLFTLGLFHDCGIPVMAMKYENYRSTLAQAEQTPAETLPDIEEKAYNVTHATIGYYVATSWRLPVDICQLILRHHEREYLHKLDGSADQVCFAILKLAENIVYKHKHFRESADWPYVRDSVLTVLNIDEDDIADLTEDLNEQLI
;
A
#
# COMPACT_ATOMS: atom_id res chain seq x y z
N MET A 1 9.21 -15.02 14.42
CA MET A 1 10.60 -15.31 14.02
C MET A 1 10.57 -15.35 12.50
N ILE A 2 11.39 -14.54 11.81
CA ILE A 2 11.38 -14.49 10.33
C ILE A 2 11.79 -15.87 9.85
N GLN A 3 10.88 -16.62 9.22
CA GLN A 3 11.29 -17.76 8.40
C GLN A 3 11.78 -17.18 7.09
N VAL A 4 13.09 -16.96 7.02
CA VAL A 4 13.79 -16.79 5.75
C VAL A 4 13.70 -18.15 5.09
N ASP A 5 12.83 -18.31 4.10
CA ASP A 5 12.77 -19.54 3.31
C ASP A 5 13.88 -19.52 2.24
N ASP A 6 14.15 -20.67 1.64
CA ASP A 6 15.24 -20.84 0.66
C ASP A 6 15.02 -20.02 -0.63
N LYS A 7 13.79 -19.53 -0.89
CA LYS A 7 13.50 -18.62 -2.00
C LYS A 7 13.94 -17.19 -1.71
N VAL A 8 13.75 -16.70 -0.47
CA VAL A 8 14.25 -15.38 -0.03
C VAL A 8 15.76 -15.27 -0.22
N LEU A 9 16.50 -16.33 0.11
CA LEU A 9 17.97 -16.38 -0.08
C LEU A 9 18.36 -16.39 -1.56
N ALA A 10 17.61 -17.12 -2.40
CA ALA A 10 17.84 -17.18 -3.84
C ALA A 10 17.59 -15.83 -4.56
N ASP A 11 16.64 -15.02 -4.10
CA ASP A 11 16.38 -13.69 -4.67
C ASP A 11 17.38 -12.62 -4.17
N ILE A 12 17.97 -12.79 -2.99
CA ILE A 12 19.13 -12.01 -2.53
C ILE A 12 20.34 -12.28 -3.44
N ASP A 13 20.56 -13.53 -3.84
CA ASP A 13 21.60 -13.91 -4.82
C ASP A 13 21.40 -13.27 -6.21
N ARG A 14 20.15 -12.90 -6.56
CA ARG A 14 19.86 -12.17 -7.80
C ARG A 14 20.22 -10.68 -7.74
N GLY A 15 20.75 -10.17 -6.62
CA GLY A 15 21.28 -8.80 -6.51
C GLY A 15 20.22 -7.72 -6.32
N PHE A 16 19.05 -8.06 -5.77
CA PHE A 16 18.06 -7.05 -5.37
C PHE A 16 18.43 -6.40 -4.04
N SER A 17 18.46 -5.07 -4.00
CA SER A 17 18.66 -4.29 -2.77
C SER A 17 17.31 -3.90 -2.18
N VAL A 18 16.71 -4.77 -1.37
CA VAL A 18 15.51 -4.46 -0.57
C VAL A 18 15.89 -3.45 0.52
N PRO A 19 15.11 -2.38 0.74
CA PRO A 19 15.40 -1.42 1.80
C PRO A 19 15.34 -2.08 3.18
N ALA A 20 16.41 -1.96 3.94
CA ALA A 20 16.46 -2.41 5.31
C ALA A 20 15.37 -1.73 6.16
N GLN A 21 14.83 -2.47 7.13
CA GLN A 21 13.84 -1.94 8.06
C GLN A 21 14.46 -0.77 8.87
N PRO A 22 13.87 0.44 8.85
CA PRO A 22 14.45 1.58 9.53
C PRO A 22 14.48 1.41 11.06
N GLU A 23 15.53 1.91 11.71
CA GLU A 23 15.73 1.80 13.16
C GLU A 23 14.56 2.38 13.97
N LEU A 24 13.97 3.48 13.49
CA LEU A 24 12.77 4.07 14.10
C LEU A 24 11.62 3.06 14.16
N LEU A 25 11.36 2.33 13.07
CA LEU A 25 10.29 1.33 13.03
C LEU A 25 10.56 0.17 13.98
N LEU A 26 11.82 -0.30 14.06
CA LEU A 26 12.23 -1.33 15.02
C LEU A 26 11.99 -0.89 16.47
N LYS A 27 12.36 0.34 16.82
CA LYS A 27 12.12 0.92 18.15
C LYS A 27 10.63 0.97 18.47
N LEU A 28 9.80 1.46 17.54
CA LEU A 28 8.36 1.54 17.73
C LEU A 28 7.72 0.16 17.89
N GLN A 29 8.10 -0.82 17.06
CA GLN A 29 7.62 -2.20 17.18
C GLN A 29 7.95 -2.80 18.55
N LYS A 30 9.15 -2.53 19.08
CA LYS A 30 9.53 -2.96 20.44
C LYS A 30 8.65 -2.31 21.51
N LEU A 31 8.43 -0.99 21.41
CA LEU A 31 7.58 -0.26 22.36
C LEU A 31 6.12 -0.73 22.33
N MET A 32 5.61 -1.12 21.16
CA MET A 32 4.24 -1.63 21.01
C MET A 32 4.07 -3.10 21.42
N SER A 33 5.17 -3.86 21.55
CA SER A 33 5.11 -5.30 21.85
C SER A 33 4.78 -5.62 23.31
N VAL A 34 4.80 -4.62 24.20
CA VAL A 34 4.44 -4.78 25.61
C VAL A 34 2.92 -4.71 25.80
N ARG A 35 2.42 -5.27 26.91
CA ARG A 35 0.97 -5.36 27.19
C ARG A 35 0.27 -4.00 27.19
N GLU A 36 0.94 -2.97 27.71
CA GLU A 36 0.42 -1.60 27.81
C GLU A 36 1.49 -0.61 27.30
N PRO A 37 1.49 -0.28 26.00
CA PRO A 37 2.46 0.64 25.42
C PRO A 37 2.28 2.07 25.95
N ASP A 38 3.37 2.73 26.32
CA ASP A 38 3.35 4.14 26.70
C ASP A 38 3.26 5.03 25.46
N ILE A 39 2.10 5.66 25.30
CA ILE A 39 1.79 6.62 24.23
C ILE A 39 2.79 7.79 24.21
N ASN A 40 3.22 8.29 25.36
CA ASN A 40 4.16 9.40 25.43
C ASN A 40 5.54 8.97 24.94
N GLN A 41 5.98 7.78 25.34
CA GLN A 41 7.26 7.24 24.89
C GLN A 41 7.28 7.01 23.37
N ILE A 42 6.18 6.52 22.79
CA ILE A 42 6.03 6.37 21.33
C ILE A 42 6.07 7.73 20.65
N ALA A 43 5.32 8.72 21.15
CA ALA A 43 5.32 10.06 20.59
C ALA A 43 6.70 10.73 20.67
N ASP A 44 7.40 10.61 21.80
CA ASP A 44 8.75 11.15 22.00
C ASP A 44 9.77 10.46 21.07
N THR A 45 9.60 9.15 20.82
CA THR A 45 10.44 8.40 19.88
C THR A 45 10.22 8.88 18.43
N ILE A 46 8.99 9.15 18.02
CA ILE A 46 8.66 9.70 16.69
C ILE A 46 9.20 11.13 16.56
N ALA A 47 9.03 11.96 17.59
CA ALA A 47 9.42 13.36 17.58
C ALA A 47 10.93 13.59 17.41
N GLN A 48 11.76 12.58 17.67
CA GLN A 48 13.21 12.61 17.40
C GLN A 48 13.52 12.67 15.90
N ASP A 49 12.63 12.20 15.04
CA ASP A 49 12.78 12.25 13.59
C ASP A 49 11.95 13.40 13.02
N VAL A 50 12.61 14.53 12.76
CA VAL A 50 11.96 15.77 12.29
C VAL A 50 11.25 15.56 10.95
N ALA A 51 11.82 14.77 10.04
CA ALA A 51 11.26 14.55 8.71
C ALA A 51 10.00 13.67 8.77
N VAL A 52 10.02 12.60 9.57
CA VAL A 52 8.84 11.77 9.83
C VAL A 52 7.76 12.60 10.54
N SER A 53 8.15 13.38 11.55
CA SER A 53 7.23 14.24 12.29
C SER A 53 6.53 15.27 11.38
N ALA A 54 7.28 15.94 10.51
CA ALA A 54 6.72 16.88 9.54
C ALA A 54 5.76 16.19 8.56
N THR A 55 6.10 14.97 8.10
CA THR A 55 5.23 14.17 7.22
C THR A 55 3.92 13.81 7.92
N ILE A 56 4.00 13.35 9.17
CA ILE A 56 2.83 13.00 9.99
C ILE A 56 1.93 14.21 10.21
N LEU A 57 2.49 15.35 10.62
CA LEU A 57 1.72 16.57 10.85
C LEU A 57 1.08 17.05 9.56
N LYS A 58 1.79 17.00 8.42
CA LYS A 58 1.20 17.34 7.12
C LYS A 58 0.03 16.42 6.77
N THR A 59 0.19 15.11 6.96
CA THR A 59 -0.86 14.12 6.64
C THR A 59 -2.07 14.26 7.55
N ILE A 60 -1.87 14.38 8.87
CA ILE A 60 -2.98 14.51 9.83
C ILE A 60 -3.75 15.81 9.65
N ASN A 61 -3.09 16.90 9.24
CA ASN A 61 -3.76 18.17 8.95
C ASN A 61 -4.41 18.24 7.56
N SER A 62 -4.37 17.15 6.78
CA SER A 62 -5.09 17.12 5.50
C SER A 62 -6.61 17.00 5.71
N PRO A 63 -7.44 17.43 4.73
CA PRO A 63 -8.90 17.35 4.82
C PRO A 63 -9.42 15.95 5.16
N LEU A 64 -8.67 14.90 4.79
CA LEU A 64 -9.00 13.48 5.04
C LEU A 64 -9.30 13.16 6.51
N TYR A 65 -8.66 13.86 7.46
CA TYR A 65 -8.84 13.60 8.89
C TYR A 65 -9.94 14.47 9.53
N GLY A 66 -10.56 15.39 8.78
CA GLY A 66 -11.72 16.16 9.25
C GLY A 66 -11.46 16.97 10.52
N LEU A 67 -10.22 17.45 10.72
CA LEU A 67 -9.84 18.17 11.92
C LEU A 67 -10.50 19.55 11.97
N ALA A 68 -11.22 19.83 13.07
CA ALA A 68 -11.78 21.16 13.33
C ALA A 68 -10.69 22.22 13.60
N ARG A 69 -9.52 21.81 14.08
CA ARG A 69 -8.34 22.66 14.32
C ARG A 69 -7.07 21.89 14.00
N SER A 70 -6.08 22.59 13.44
CA SER A 70 -4.80 21.99 13.11
C SER A 70 -4.05 21.50 14.36
N ILE A 71 -3.39 20.36 14.21
CA ILE A 71 -2.50 19.76 15.22
C ILE A 71 -1.06 20.10 14.87
N SER A 72 -0.30 20.59 15.85
CA SER A 72 1.10 21.01 15.67
C SER A 72 2.12 20.16 16.44
N ASP A 73 1.68 19.10 17.11
CA ASP A 73 2.51 18.27 17.99
C ASP A 73 2.19 16.78 17.82
N ILE A 74 3.24 15.96 17.86
CA ILE A 74 3.16 14.50 17.67
C ILE A 74 2.40 13.82 18.81
N LYS A 75 2.49 14.29 20.06
CA LYS A 75 1.73 13.73 21.18
C LYS A 75 0.22 13.87 20.95
N LYS A 76 -0.24 15.05 20.52
CA LYS A 76 -1.64 15.29 20.12
C LYS A 76 -2.02 14.42 18.93
N SER A 77 -1.15 14.28 17.93
CA SER A 77 -1.38 13.38 16.80
C SER A 77 -1.62 11.95 17.26
N VAL A 78 -0.73 11.38 18.08
CA VAL A 78 -0.85 10.01 18.59
C VAL A 78 -2.12 9.84 19.42
N ARG A 79 -2.49 10.81 20.25
CA ARG A 79 -3.73 10.78 21.02
C ARG A 79 -4.98 10.84 20.14
N TYR A 80 -4.91 11.55 19.02
CA TYR A 80 -6.05 11.74 18.12
C TYR A 80 -6.31 10.51 17.25
N ILE A 81 -5.29 9.97 16.57
CA ILE A 81 -5.45 8.82 15.67
C ILE A 81 -5.14 7.47 16.32
N GLY A 82 -4.64 7.48 17.57
CA GLY A 82 -4.26 6.29 18.30
C GLY A 82 -2.93 5.67 17.84
N LEU A 83 -2.54 4.60 18.53
CA LEU A 83 -1.27 3.90 18.30
C LEU A 83 -1.20 3.19 16.93
N ALA A 84 -2.31 2.60 16.49
CA ALA A 84 -2.36 1.90 15.20
C ALA A 84 -2.24 2.90 14.04
N GLY A 85 -3.01 4.00 14.09
CA GLY A 85 -2.96 5.06 13.09
C GLY A 85 -1.58 5.71 12.99
N ILE A 86 -0.96 6.08 14.12
CA ILE A 86 0.35 6.73 14.09
C ILE A 86 1.43 5.80 13.55
N THR A 87 1.38 4.52 13.92
CA THR A 87 2.33 3.51 13.44
C THR A 87 2.21 3.33 11.93
N THR A 88 0.99 3.34 11.42
CA THR A 88 0.72 3.28 9.98
C THR A 88 1.37 4.48 9.29
N LEU A 89 1.11 5.71 9.75
CA LEU A 89 1.70 6.91 9.15
C LEU A 89 3.23 6.94 9.22
N VAL A 90 3.82 6.52 10.34
CA VAL A 90 5.28 6.41 10.46
C VAL A 90 5.82 5.39 9.46
N THR A 91 5.24 4.19 9.42
CA THR A 91 5.66 3.11 8.52
C THR A 91 5.58 3.56 7.06
N SER A 92 4.52 4.26 6.69
CA SER A 92 4.32 4.81 5.35
C SER A 92 5.30 5.92 4.99
N SER A 93 5.58 6.84 5.91
CA SER A 93 6.60 7.88 5.72
C SER A 93 7.98 7.26 5.53
N LEU A 94 8.30 6.27 6.36
CA LEU A 94 9.56 5.54 6.31
C LEU A 94 9.71 4.74 5.00
N LEU A 95 8.65 4.09 4.51
CA LEU A 95 8.69 3.36 3.24
C LEU A 95 9.13 4.27 2.11
N LYS A 96 8.41 5.39 1.91
CA LYS A 96 8.74 6.37 0.86
C LYS A 96 10.17 6.89 1.01
N ARG A 97 10.58 7.19 2.25
CA ARG A 97 11.92 7.70 2.54
C ARG A 97 13.02 6.70 2.18
N SER A 98 12.80 5.40 2.35
CA SER A 98 13.78 4.37 2.01
C SER A 98 14.14 4.32 0.52
N PHE A 99 13.29 4.90 -0.34
CA PHE A 99 13.51 5.03 -1.79
C PHE A 99 13.87 6.45 -2.23
N LYS A 100 13.77 7.44 -1.33
CA LYS A 100 14.13 8.83 -1.60
C LYS A 100 15.62 8.91 -1.93
N ASP A 101 15.95 9.54 -3.06
CA ASP A 101 17.32 9.70 -3.59
C ASP A 101 17.96 8.48 -4.27
N LYS A 102 17.19 7.40 -4.51
CA LYS A 102 17.67 6.27 -5.33
C LYS A 102 17.45 6.56 -6.82
N LYS A 103 18.48 6.32 -7.65
CA LYS A 103 18.32 6.33 -9.12
C LYS A 103 17.37 5.18 -9.50
N ALA A 104 16.33 5.50 -10.24
CA ALA A 104 15.39 4.52 -10.77
C ALA A 104 14.89 4.94 -12.15
N SER A 105 14.41 3.98 -12.94
CA SER A 105 13.89 4.23 -14.28
C SER A 105 12.52 4.91 -14.31
N ILE A 106 11.87 5.10 -13.15
CA ILE A 106 10.52 5.66 -13.02
C ILE A 106 10.51 6.92 -12.15
N PRO A 107 9.55 7.85 -12.35
CA PRO A 107 9.35 8.99 -11.45
C PRO A 107 8.80 8.52 -10.09
N MET A 108 9.68 8.47 -9.07
CA MET A 108 9.33 7.96 -7.74
C MET A 108 8.24 8.78 -7.05
N ASP A 109 8.21 10.10 -7.22
CA ASP A 109 7.18 10.94 -6.60
C ASP A 109 5.79 10.62 -7.16
N ASP A 110 5.66 10.45 -8.48
CA ASP A 110 4.40 10.07 -9.13
C ASP A 110 3.94 8.68 -8.67
N PHE A 111 4.89 7.73 -8.56
CA PHE A 111 4.61 6.40 -8.05
C PHE A 111 4.05 6.46 -6.62
N TRP A 112 4.74 7.12 -5.70
CA TRP A 112 4.31 7.18 -4.30
C TRP A 112 3.03 8.01 -4.11
N ASN A 113 2.78 9.00 -4.96
CA ASN A 113 1.50 9.71 -4.99
C ASN A 113 0.37 8.76 -5.40
N ASN A 114 0.57 7.97 -6.46
CA ASN A 114 -0.40 6.97 -6.90
C ASN A 114 -0.72 5.94 -5.81
N SER A 115 0.31 5.32 -5.20
CA SER A 115 0.11 4.35 -4.11
C SER A 115 -0.58 4.98 -2.89
N SER A 116 -0.34 6.28 -2.62
CA SER A 116 -1.03 6.98 -1.53
C SER A 116 -2.51 7.23 -1.84
N ASN A 117 -2.82 7.58 -3.09
CA ASN A 117 -4.20 7.75 -3.53
C ASN A 117 -4.96 6.43 -3.43
N ILE A 118 -4.36 5.31 -3.87
CA ILE A 118 -4.96 3.97 -3.72
C ILE A 118 -5.18 3.62 -2.24
N ALA A 119 -4.19 3.88 -1.37
CA ALA A 119 -4.33 3.65 0.07
C ALA A 119 -5.46 4.46 0.71
N ASN A 120 -5.58 5.74 0.37
CA ASN A 120 -6.65 6.61 0.84
C ASN A 120 -8.02 6.16 0.31
N SER A 121 -8.11 5.85 -0.99
CA SER A 121 -9.33 5.37 -1.64
C SER A 121 -9.80 4.05 -1.02
N ALA A 122 -8.90 3.13 -0.72
CA ALA A 122 -9.24 1.88 -0.04
C ALA A 122 -9.87 2.12 1.34
N VAL A 123 -9.31 3.05 2.14
CA VAL A 123 -9.88 3.43 3.44
C VAL A 123 -11.24 4.10 3.28
N PHE A 124 -11.39 5.00 2.31
CA PHE A 124 -12.63 5.70 2.04
C PHE A 124 -13.75 4.74 1.62
N ILE A 125 -13.49 3.88 0.63
CA ILE A 125 -14.43 2.84 0.15
C ILE A 125 -14.90 1.98 1.32
N ALA A 126 -13.98 1.50 2.15
CA ALA A 126 -14.35 0.65 3.29
C ALA A 126 -15.27 1.36 4.29
N LYS A 127 -15.03 2.66 4.54
CA LYS A 127 -15.87 3.47 5.43
C LYS A 127 -17.25 3.71 4.84
N GLN A 128 -17.34 4.10 3.57
CA GLN A 128 -18.63 4.35 2.90
C GLN A 128 -19.48 3.09 2.82
N LEU A 129 -18.86 1.97 2.45
CA LEU A 129 -19.51 0.66 2.40
C LEU A 129 -19.67 0.00 3.78
N LYS A 130 -19.32 0.70 4.86
CA LYS A 130 -19.42 0.25 6.26
C LYS A 130 -18.79 -1.13 6.50
N LYS A 131 -17.71 -1.44 5.79
CA LYS A 131 -16.98 -2.70 5.92
C LYS A 131 -16.22 -2.72 7.24
N LYS A 132 -16.29 -3.83 7.96
CA LYS A 132 -15.63 -4.04 9.26
C LYS A 132 -14.16 -4.43 9.09
N ILE A 133 -13.41 -3.63 8.33
CA ILE A 133 -11.98 -3.82 8.09
C ILE A 133 -11.23 -2.63 8.71
N SER A 134 -10.07 -2.89 9.33
CA SER A 134 -9.22 -1.84 9.88
C SER A 134 -8.76 -0.89 8.77
N SER A 135 -8.91 0.42 9.00
CA SER A 135 -8.42 1.45 8.09
C SER A 135 -6.89 1.39 7.95
N GLU A 136 -6.19 1.09 9.04
CA GLU A 136 -4.74 0.91 9.05
C GLU A 136 -4.29 -0.26 8.18
N LYS A 137 -5.01 -1.39 8.22
CA LYS A 137 -4.74 -2.55 7.37
C LYS A 137 -4.89 -2.19 5.89
N LEU A 138 -6.00 -1.53 5.52
CA LEU A 138 -6.26 -1.14 4.13
C LEU A 138 -5.28 -0.08 3.62
N PHE A 139 -4.96 0.91 4.45
CA PHE A 139 -3.99 1.93 4.09
C PHE A 139 -2.60 1.32 3.87
N THR A 140 -2.17 0.42 4.77
CA THR A 140 -0.91 -0.29 4.62
C THR A 140 -0.89 -1.13 3.35
N LEU A 141 -1.96 -1.91 3.08
CA LEU A 141 -2.08 -2.70 1.86
C LEU A 141 -2.01 -1.84 0.61
N GLY A 142 -2.82 -0.78 0.52
CA GLY A 142 -2.83 0.11 -0.65
C GLY A 142 -1.51 0.85 -0.86
N LEU A 143 -0.73 1.12 0.19
CA LEU A 143 0.60 1.73 0.02
C LEU A 143 1.68 0.71 -0.39
N PHE A 144 1.60 -0.52 0.12
CA PHE A 144 2.63 -1.54 -0.06
C PHE A 144 2.39 -2.49 -1.23
N HIS A 145 1.19 -2.61 -1.80
CA HIS A 145 0.88 -3.58 -2.86
C HIS A 145 1.90 -3.58 -4.00
N ASP A 146 2.26 -2.38 -4.46
CA ASP A 146 3.22 -2.18 -5.54
C ASP A 146 4.65 -1.87 -5.08
N CYS A 147 4.99 -2.02 -3.79
CA CYS A 147 6.30 -1.57 -3.28
C CYS A 147 7.51 -2.30 -3.88
N GLY A 148 7.30 -3.38 -4.62
CA GLY A 148 8.34 -4.03 -5.44
C GLY A 148 8.67 -3.29 -6.74
N ILE A 149 7.75 -2.48 -7.30
CA ILE A 149 7.96 -1.69 -8.53
C ILE A 149 9.17 -0.76 -8.40
N PRO A 150 9.31 0.02 -7.31
CA PRO A 150 10.51 0.83 -7.06
C PRO A 150 11.81 0.01 -7.05
N VAL A 151 11.79 -1.18 -6.45
CA VAL A 151 12.97 -2.05 -6.36
C VAL A 151 13.36 -2.58 -7.73
N MET A 152 12.37 -2.98 -8.54
CA MET A 152 12.58 -3.39 -9.93
C MET A 152 13.12 -2.23 -10.77
N ALA A 153 12.56 -1.03 -10.63
CA ALA A 153 12.96 0.17 -11.35
C ALA A 153 14.36 0.70 -10.98
N MET A 154 14.82 0.45 -9.75
CA MET A 154 16.19 0.75 -9.33
C MET A 154 17.22 -0.19 -9.95
N LYS A 155 16.82 -1.43 -10.23
CA LYS A 155 17.71 -2.46 -10.75
C LYS A 155 17.77 -2.46 -12.29
N TYR A 156 16.62 -2.29 -12.94
CA TYR A 156 16.49 -2.45 -14.39
C TYR A 156 16.18 -1.10 -15.06
N GLU A 157 17.13 -0.58 -15.84
CA GLU A 157 16.98 0.74 -16.49
C GLU A 157 15.83 0.77 -17.53
N ASN A 158 15.49 -0.38 -18.12
CA ASN A 158 14.41 -0.54 -19.09
C ASN A 158 13.04 -0.81 -18.44
N TYR A 159 12.93 -0.86 -17.11
CA TYR A 159 11.70 -1.26 -16.44
C TYR A 159 10.52 -0.32 -16.71
N ARG A 160 10.78 0.97 -16.97
CA ARG A 160 9.74 1.90 -17.43
C ARG A 160 9.06 1.44 -18.73
N SER A 161 9.83 0.84 -19.65
CA SER A 161 9.29 0.28 -20.89
C SER A 161 8.46 -0.97 -20.62
N THR A 162 8.83 -1.78 -19.63
CA THR A 162 8.02 -2.92 -19.16
C THR A 162 6.65 -2.47 -18.64
N LEU A 163 6.61 -1.42 -17.81
CA LEU A 163 5.34 -0.85 -17.33
C LEU A 163 4.48 -0.35 -18.49
N ALA A 164 5.09 0.38 -19.45
CA ALA A 164 4.38 0.86 -20.63
C ALA A 164 3.87 -0.28 -21.53
N GLN A 165 4.59 -1.40 -21.62
CA GLN A 165 4.14 -2.59 -22.35
C GLN A 165 2.92 -3.23 -21.69
N ALA A 166 2.91 -3.34 -20.35
CA ALA A 166 1.76 -3.86 -19.60
C ALA A 166 0.51 -3.00 -19.83
N GLU A 167 0.66 -1.67 -19.85
CA GLU A 167 -0.43 -0.73 -20.15
C GLU A 167 -0.99 -0.86 -21.58
N GLN A 168 -0.21 -1.41 -22.51
CA GLN A 168 -0.58 -1.63 -23.91
C GLN A 168 -1.05 -3.07 -24.19
N THR A 169 -0.85 -3.99 -23.24
CA THR A 169 -1.15 -5.43 -23.41
C THR A 169 -2.02 -5.96 -22.26
N PRO A 170 -3.27 -5.49 -22.07
CA PRO A 170 -4.08 -5.85 -20.91
C PRO A 170 -4.37 -7.35 -20.75
N ALA A 171 -4.23 -8.12 -21.84
CA ALA A 171 -4.37 -9.57 -21.83
C ALA A 171 -3.31 -10.27 -20.95
N GLU A 172 -2.12 -9.68 -20.81
CA GLU A 172 -1.04 -10.17 -19.96
C GLU A 172 -0.94 -9.32 -18.69
N THR A 173 -0.74 -9.95 -17.53
CA THR A 173 -0.52 -9.19 -16.30
C THR A 173 0.90 -8.62 -16.28
N LEU A 174 1.13 -7.53 -15.52
CA LEU A 174 2.48 -7.01 -15.33
C LEU A 174 3.44 -8.10 -14.78
N PRO A 175 3.05 -8.92 -13.78
CA PRO A 175 3.84 -10.07 -13.37
C PRO A 175 4.22 -11.04 -14.49
N ASP A 176 3.33 -11.33 -15.45
CA ASP A 176 3.65 -12.23 -16.58
C ASP A 176 4.76 -11.65 -17.47
N ILE A 177 4.69 -10.35 -17.73
CA ILE A 177 5.68 -9.64 -18.55
C ILE A 177 7.02 -9.57 -17.80
N GLU A 178 6.98 -9.30 -16.50
CA GLU A 178 8.17 -9.27 -15.64
C GLU A 178 8.84 -10.63 -15.52
N GLU A 179 8.07 -11.71 -15.37
CA GLU A 179 8.61 -13.06 -15.27
C GLU A 179 9.36 -13.41 -16.57
N LYS A 180 8.80 -13.09 -17.73
CA LYS A 180 9.45 -13.30 -19.04
C LYS A 180 10.73 -12.46 -19.21
N ALA A 181 10.73 -11.23 -18.70
CA ALA A 181 11.86 -10.30 -18.88
C ALA A 181 12.97 -10.46 -17.85
N TYR A 182 12.62 -10.82 -16.60
CA TYR A 182 13.49 -10.72 -15.44
C TYR A 182 13.53 -11.98 -14.56
N ASN A 183 12.68 -12.99 -14.83
CA ASN A 183 12.48 -14.21 -14.02
C ASN A 183 12.12 -13.93 -12.56
N VAL A 184 11.44 -12.80 -12.33
CA VAL A 184 10.97 -12.33 -11.02
C VAL A 184 9.93 -11.24 -11.22
N THR A 185 8.96 -11.18 -10.32
CA THR A 185 7.85 -10.23 -10.36
C THR A 185 7.95 -9.19 -9.24
N HIS A 186 7.42 -7.98 -9.47
CA HIS A 186 7.37 -6.96 -8.44
C HIS A 186 6.51 -7.41 -7.25
N ALA A 187 5.47 -8.22 -7.46
CA ALA A 187 4.64 -8.75 -6.38
C ALA A 187 5.46 -9.65 -5.43
N THR A 188 6.36 -10.46 -5.99
CA THR A 188 7.30 -11.29 -5.21
C THR A 188 8.29 -10.41 -4.44
N ILE A 189 8.86 -9.39 -5.09
CA ILE A 189 9.76 -8.45 -4.41
C ILE A 189 9.04 -7.65 -3.32
N GLY A 190 7.82 -7.19 -3.58
CA GLY A 190 6.97 -6.48 -2.63
C GLY A 190 6.65 -7.31 -1.40
N TYR A 191 6.38 -8.61 -1.58
CA TYR A 191 6.25 -9.56 -0.48
C TYR A 191 7.50 -9.58 0.41
N TYR A 192 8.71 -9.59 -0.17
CA TYR A 192 9.95 -9.55 0.62
C TYR A 192 10.18 -8.22 1.33
N VAL A 193 9.84 -7.10 0.69
CA VAL A 193 9.87 -5.78 1.35
C VAL A 193 8.93 -5.80 2.56
N ALA A 194 7.70 -6.24 2.39
CA ALA A 194 6.70 -6.29 3.46
C ALA A 194 7.09 -7.23 4.62
N THR A 195 7.57 -8.43 4.30
CA THR A 195 7.98 -9.42 5.30
C THR A 195 9.24 -8.97 6.06
N SER A 196 10.23 -8.38 5.38
CA SER A 196 11.43 -7.84 6.03
C SER A 196 11.10 -6.67 6.97
N TRP A 197 10.01 -5.94 6.71
CA TRP A 197 9.47 -4.89 7.58
C TRP A 197 8.53 -5.43 8.68
N ARG A 198 8.36 -6.75 8.74
CA ARG A 198 7.52 -7.48 9.70
C ARG A 198 6.06 -7.04 9.67
N LEU A 199 5.56 -6.75 8.48
CA LEU A 199 4.13 -6.54 8.30
C LEU A 199 3.34 -7.82 8.61
N PRO A 200 2.07 -7.70 9.01
CA PRO A 200 1.17 -8.84 9.18
C PRO A 200 1.19 -9.80 7.97
N VAL A 201 1.13 -11.11 8.24
CA VAL A 201 1.29 -12.16 7.22
C VAL A 201 0.20 -12.07 6.14
N ASP A 202 -1.03 -11.78 6.55
CA ASP A 202 -2.17 -11.54 5.67
C ASP A 202 -1.92 -10.39 4.69
N ILE A 203 -1.35 -9.26 5.15
CA ILE A 203 -0.95 -8.16 4.26
C ILE A 203 0.13 -8.62 3.28
N CYS A 204 1.16 -9.33 3.76
CA CYS A 204 2.21 -9.85 2.89
C CYS A 204 1.61 -10.75 1.80
N GLN A 205 0.72 -11.69 2.16
CA GLN A 205 0.08 -12.58 1.20
C GLN A 205 -0.78 -11.82 0.19
N LEU A 206 -1.53 -10.79 0.61
CA LEU A 206 -2.28 -9.95 -0.31
C LEU A 206 -1.36 -9.20 -1.28
N ILE A 207 -0.22 -8.68 -0.83
CA ILE A 207 0.81 -8.07 -1.70
C ILE A 207 1.34 -9.08 -2.72
N LEU A 208 1.59 -10.33 -2.33
CA LEU A 208 2.08 -11.34 -3.28
C LEU A 208 1.03 -11.68 -4.35
N ARG A 209 -0.24 -11.72 -3.95
CA ARG A 209 -1.34 -12.26 -4.77
C ARG A 209 -2.18 -11.19 -5.45
N HIS A 210 -1.90 -9.90 -5.27
CA HIS A 210 -2.79 -8.83 -5.71
C HIS A 210 -3.06 -8.81 -7.23
N HIS A 211 -2.23 -9.42 -8.08
CA HIS A 211 -2.51 -9.56 -9.51
C HIS A 211 -3.20 -10.88 -9.92
N GLU A 212 -3.53 -11.76 -8.97
CA GLU A 212 -4.24 -13.00 -9.27
C GLU A 212 -5.70 -12.71 -9.63
N ARG A 213 -6.00 -12.70 -10.93
CA ARG A 213 -7.36 -12.45 -11.47
C ARG A 213 -8.40 -13.45 -10.96
N GLU A 214 -7.97 -14.66 -10.61
CA GLU A 214 -8.83 -15.74 -10.12
C GLU A 214 -9.00 -15.75 -8.59
N TYR A 215 -8.37 -14.82 -7.85
CA TYR A 215 -8.32 -14.84 -6.37
C TYR A 215 -9.71 -14.91 -5.71
N LEU A 216 -10.70 -14.27 -6.33
CA LEU A 216 -12.09 -14.21 -5.84
C LEU A 216 -13.03 -15.25 -6.47
N HIS A 217 -12.55 -16.18 -7.29
CA HIS A 217 -13.40 -17.20 -7.91
C HIS A 217 -14.00 -18.18 -6.90
N LYS A 218 -13.28 -18.44 -5.81
CA LYS A 218 -13.77 -19.25 -4.70
C LYS A 218 -13.95 -18.38 -3.47
N LEU A 219 -15.18 -17.94 -3.23
CA LEU A 219 -15.53 -17.12 -2.08
C LEU A 219 -15.51 -17.94 -0.78
N ASP A 220 -14.78 -17.44 0.22
CA ASP A 220 -14.71 -18.01 1.58
C ASP A 220 -15.22 -17.03 2.66
N GLY A 221 -15.55 -15.79 2.27
CA GLY A 221 -16.07 -14.76 3.17
C GLY A 221 -15.02 -14.20 4.13
N SER A 222 -13.74 -14.47 3.89
CA SER A 222 -12.64 -13.97 4.72
C SER A 222 -12.48 -12.45 4.62
N ALA A 223 -11.92 -11.87 5.67
CA ALA A 223 -11.53 -10.46 5.68
C ALA A 223 -10.51 -10.14 4.56
N ASP A 224 -9.71 -11.11 4.14
CA ASP A 224 -8.71 -10.93 3.09
C ASP A 224 -9.34 -10.81 1.71
N GLN A 225 -10.40 -11.55 1.41
CA GLN A 225 -11.19 -11.34 0.19
C GLN A 225 -11.82 -9.95 0.14
N VAL A 226 -12.32 -9.44 1.28
CA VAL A 226 -12.83 -8.07 1.36
C VAL A 226 -11.71 -7.05 1.14
N CYS A 227 -10.52 -7.27 1.72
CA CYS A 227 -9.37 -6.39 1.50
C CYS A 227 -8.90 -6.38 0.05
N PHE A 228 -8.82 -7.56 -0.58
CA PHE A 228 -8.48 -7.71 -2.00
C PHE A 228 -9.48 -6.97 -2.89
N ALA A 229 -10.78 -7.16 -2.65
CA ALA A 229 -11.84 -6.52 -3.43
C ALA A 229 -11.81 -4.99 -3.29
N ILE A 230 -11.59 -4.47 -2.07
CA ILE A 230 -11.42 -3.03 -1.84
C ILE A 230 -10.17 -2.50 -2.54
N LEU A 231 -9.04 -3.23 -2.49
CA LEU A 231 -7.82 -2.85 -3.20
C LEU A 231 -8.07 -2.75 -4.71
N LYS A 232 -8.71 -3.75 -5.32
CA LYS A 232 -9.02 -3.75 -6.76
C LYS A 232 -9.95 -2.62 -7.18
N LEU A 233 -10.97 -2.33 -6.38
CA LEU A 233 -11.85 -1.19 -6.63
C LEU A 233 -11.09 0.13 -6.51
N ALA A 234 -10.25 0.30 -5.48
CA ALA A 234 -9.43 1.50 -5.29
C ALA A 234 -8.42 1.71 -6.44
N GLU A 235 -7.72 0.65 -6.85
CA GLU A 235 -6.81 0.65 -8.02
C GLU A 235 -7.55 1.13 -9.27
N ASN A 236 -8.73 0.55 -9.55
CA ASN A 236 -9.49 0.91 -10.74
C ASN A 236 -10.01 2.35 -10.70
N ILE A 237 -10.56 2.83 -9.58
CA ILE A 237 -11.05 4.21 -9.46
C ILE A 237 -9.91 5.21 -9.68
N VAL A 238 -8.77 5.02 -8.98
CA VAL A 238 -7.61 5.91 -9.11
C VAL A 238 -7.04 5.88 -10.52
N TYR A 239 -6.93 4.69 -11.11
CA TYR A 239 -6.42 4.53 -12.47
C TYR A 239 -7.37 5.17 -13.50
N LYS A 240 -8.69 4.96 -13.36
CA LYS A 240 -9.71 5.54 -14.23
C LYS A 240 -9.74 7.06 -14.15
N HIS A 241 -9.59 7.63 -12.96
CA HIS A 241 -9.49 9.09 -12.79
C HIS A 241 -8.29 9.67 -13.56
N LYS A 242 -7.12 9.00 -13.50
CA LYS A 242 -5.89 9.49 -14.13
C LYS A 242 -5.83 9.23 -15.63
N HIS A 243 -6.35 8.10 -16.10
CA HIS A 243 -6.15 7.59 -17.46
C HIS A 243 -7.42 7.54 -18.31
N PHE A 244 -8.58 7.88 -17.74
CA PHE A 244 -9.90 7.84 -18.40
C PHE A 244 -10.25 6.46 -19.00
N ARG A 245 -9.71 5.39 -18.41
CA ARG A 245 -9.95 3.99 -18.78
C ARG A 245 -9.76 3.08 -17.56
N GLU A 246 -10.33 1.88 -17.62
CA GLU A 246 -10.22 0.90 -16.53
C GLU A 246 -8.79 0.34 -16.39
N SER A 247 -8.46 -0.11 -15.17
CA SER A 247 -7.18 -0.80 -14.94
C SER A 247 -7.17 -2.18 -15.62
N ALA A 248 -5.98 -2.69 -15.94
CA ALA A 248 -5.85 -3.90 -16.76
C ALA A 248 -6.50 -5.15 -16.13
N ASP A 249 -6.49 -5.26 -14.81
CA ASP A 249 -7.09 -6.38 -14.09
C ASP A 249 -8.60 -6.23 -13.90
N TRP A 250 -9.13 -5.01 -13.93
CA TRP A 250 -10.51 -4.71 -13.56
C TRP A 250 -11.55 -5.53 -14.33
N PRO A 251 -11.48 -5.67 -15.68
CA PRO A 251 -12.45 -6.47 -16.44
C PRO A 251 -12.54 -7.94 -16.01
N TYR A 252 -11.48 -8.48 -15.40
CA TYR A 252 -11.42 -9.88 -14.97
C TYR A 252 -11.94 -10.08 -13.54
N VAL A 253 -11.83 -9.06 -12.68
CA VAL A 253 -12.18 -9.17 -11.26
C VAL A 253 -13.48 -8.46 -10.89
N ARG A 254 -13.99 -7.54 -11.73
CA ARG A 254 -15.13 -6.66 -11.47
C ARG A 254 -16.32 -7.39 -10.86
N ASP A 255 -16.84 -8.42 -11.53
CA ASP A 255 -18.08 -9.08 -11.08
C ASP A 255 -17.91 -9.76 -9.72
N SER A 256 -16.72 -10.31 -9.46
CA SER A 256 -16.39 -10.90 -8.16
C SER A 256 -16.19 -9.84 -7.07
N VAL A 257 -15.60 -8.69 -7.42
CA VAL A 257 -15.47 -7.53 -6.52
C VAL A 257 -16.85 -7.01 -6.11
N LEU A 258 -17.75 -6.79 -7.07
CA LEU A 258 -19.14 -6.38 -6.82
C LEU A 258 -19.84 -7.36 -5.89
N THR A 259 -19.69 -8.66 -6.14
CA THR A 259 -20.27 -9.73 -5.32
C THR A 259 -19.74 -9.71 -3.88
N VAL A 260 -18.41 -9.65 -3.69
CA VAL A 260 -17.77 -9.65 -2.37
C VAL A 260 -18.12 -8.40 -1.57
N LEU A 261 -18.18 -7.25 -2.24
CA LEU A 261 -18.53 -5.99 -1.61
C LEU A 261 -20.04 -5.80 -1.49
N ASN A 262 -20.86 -6.64 -2.12
CA ASN A 262 -22.31 -6.51 -2.15
C ASN A 262 -22.72 -5.09 -2.56
N ILE A 263 -22.21 -4.67 -3.71
CA ILE A 263 -22.46 -3.36 -4.34
C ILE A 263 -22.81 -3.57 -5.81
N ASP A 264 -23.41 -2.56 -6.43
CA ASP A 264 -23.68 -2.51 -7.87
C ASP A 264 -22.89 -1.40 -8.57
N GLU A 265 -23.24 -1.11 -9.83
CA GLU A 265 -22.56 -0.09 -10.63
C GLU A 265 -22.88 1.34 -10.21
N ASP A 266 -24.08 1.57 -9.65
CA ASP A 266 -24.47 2.89 -9.16
C ASP A 266 -23.66 3.21 -7.91
N ASP A 267 -23.47 2.23 -7.01
CA ASP A 267 -22.56 2.36 -5.87
C ASP A 267 -21.12 2.72 -6.31
N ILE A 268 -20.60 2.12 -7.41
CA ILE A 268 -19.28 2.46 -7.94
C ILE A 268 -19.24 3.90 -8.47
N ALA A 269 -20.30 4.33 -9.16
CA ALA A 269 -20.39 5.68 -9.70
C ALA A 269 -20.37 6.72 -8.56
N ASP A 270 -21.17 6.51 -7.52
CA ASP A 270 -21.22 7.37 -6.33
C ASP A 270 -19.86 7.42 -5.62
N LEU A 271 -19.23 6.25 -5.39
CA LEU A 271 -17.88 6.18 -4.80
C LEU A 271 -16.83 6.91 -5.64
N THR A 272 -16.95 6.86 -6.96
CA THR A 272 -16.03 7.53 -7.89
C THR A 272 -16.21 9.04 -7.83
N GLU A 273 -17.45 9.53 -7.79
CA GLU A 273 -17.76 10.96 -7.66
C GLU A 273 -17.18 11.51 -6.36
N ASP A 274 -17.52 10.89 -5.22
CA ASP A 274 -17.04 11.31 -3.90
C ASP A 274 -15.49 11.31 -3.79
N LEU A 275 -14.83 10.31 -4.39
CA LEU A 275 -13.37 10.21 -4.36
C LEU A 275 -12.71 11.28 -5.23
N ASN A 276 -13.29 11.61 -6.37
CA ASN A 276 -12.76 12.65 -7.25
C ASN A 276 -12.81 14.03 -6.57
N GLU A 277 -13.84 14.31 -5.76
CA GLU A 277 -13.91 15.54 -4.97
C GLU A 277 -12.81 15.64 -3.90
N GLN A 278 -12.26 14.51 -3.43
CA GLN A 278 -11.20 14.47 -2.42
C GLN A 278 -9.78 14.40 -2.99
N LEU A 279 -9.63 13.94 -4.24
CA LEU A 279 -8.34 13.81 -4.92
C LEU A 279 -7.91 15.11 -5.63
N ILE A 280 -8.81 16.09 -5.77
CA ILE A 280 -8.59 17.42 -6.38
C ILE A 280 -8.32 18.49 -5.32
#